data_AF-A0AAD2BS40-F1
#
_entry.id   AF-A0AAD2BS40-F1
#
_cell.length_a   1.000
_cell.length_b   1.000
_cell.length_c   1.000
_cell.angle_alpha   90.00
_cell.angle_beta   90.00
_cell.angle_gamma   90.00
#
_symmetry.space_group_name_H-M   'P 1'
#
loop_
_entity.id
_entity.type
_entity.pdbx_description
1 polymer ?
#
loop_
_entity_poly.entity_id
_entity_poly.type
_entity_poly.pdbx_seq_one_letter_code
_entity_poly.pdbx_strand_id
1 'polypeptide(L)' 'MATYTHAYAITFEIDSQTEDASDVTPQQLAAAIRERVGSCVDHGNLLDAVGAPYDTFEKKEV' A
#
# COMPACT_ATOMS: atom_id res chain seq x y z
N MET A 1 28.58 -3.14 0.52
CA MET A 1 27.47 -3.78 1.27
C MET A 1 26.36 -4.04 0.27
N ALA A 2 25.75 -5.22 0.31
CA ALA A 2 24.61 -5.53 -0.56
C ALA A 2 23.43 -4.59 -0.26
N THR A 3 22.71 -4.16 -1.30
CA THR A 3 21.46 -3.40 -1.17
C THR A 3 20.29 -4.35 -1.40
N TYR A 4 19.20 -4.21 -0.65
CA TYR A 4 18.01 -5.03 -0.81
C TYR A 4 16.79 -4.17 -1.14
N THR A 5 15.94 -4.68 -2.04
CA THR A 5 14.60 -4.13 -2.31
C THR A 5 13.59 -4.96 -1.56
N HIS A 6 12.69 -4.31 -0.83
CA HIS A 6 11.63 -4.96 -0.05
C HIS A 6 10.27 -4.54 -0.60
N ALA A 7 9.40 -5.51 -0.89
CA ALA A 7 8.03 -5.25 -1.30
C ALA A 7 7.10 -5.30 -0.09
N TYR A 8 6.29 -4.27 0.10
CA TYR A 8 5.29 -4.16 1.16
C TYR A 8 3.91 -4.02 0.55
N ALA A 9 2.90 -4.57 1.24
CA ALA A 9 1.51 -4.38 0.91
C ALA A 9 0.86 -3.45 1.95
N ILE A 10 -0.19 -2.74 1.56
CA ILE A 10 -1.05 -2.01 2.48
C ILE A 10 -2.49 -2.24 2.08
N THR A 11 -3.33 -2.59 3.03
CA THR A 11 -4.76 -2.77 2.81
C THR A 11 -5.49 -1.46 3.05
N PHE A 12 -6.51 -1.22 2.22
CA PHE A 12 -7.40 -0.06 2.28
C PHE A 12 -8.77 -0.47 1.72
N GLU A 13 -9.79 0.33 2.02
CA GLU A 13 -11.17 0.09 1.61
C GLU A 13 -11.64 1.27 0.74
N ILE A 14 -12.55 0.98 -0.18
CA ILE A 14 -13.21 1.98 -1.03
C ILE A 14 -14.68 1.61 -1.08
N ASP A 15 -15.54 2.59 -0.83
CA ASP A 15 -16.97 2.45 -1.04
C ASP A 15 -17.29 2.46 -2.54
N SER A 16 -18.05 1.46 -2.98
CA SER A 16 -18.54 1.28 -4.34
C SER A 16 -20.06 1.12 -4.33
N GLN A 17 -20.72 1.48 -5.44
CA GLN A 17 -22.16 1.28 -5.63
C GLN A 17 -22.49 -0.05 -6.32
N THR A 18 -21.49 -0.83 -6.74
CA THR A 18 -21.67 -2.13 -7.40
C THR A 18 -21.01 -3.26 -6.60
N GLU A 19 -21.58 -4.46 -6.66
CA GLU A 19 -21.05 -5.65 -5.93
C GLU A 19 -19.64 -6.03 -6.38
N ASP A 20 -19.30 -5.75 -7.64
CA ASP A 20 -18.02 -6.07 -8.27
C ASP A 20 -17.03 -4.91 -8.31
N ALA A 21 -17.38 -3.76 -7.73
CA ALA A 21 -16.58 -2.54 -7.76
C ALA A 21 -16.20 -2.02 -9.17
N SER A 22 -16.99 -2.36 -10.19
CA SER A 22 -16.76 -1.92 -11.58
C SER A 22 -16.89 -0.41 -11.80
N ASP A 23 -17.50 0.32 -10.86
CA ASP A 23 -17.58 1.78 -10.84
C ASP A 23 -16.34 2.47 -10.24
N VAL A 24 -15.43 1.71 -9.62
CA VAL A 24 -14.22 2.27 -9.00
C VAL A 24 -13.24 2.76 -10.06
N THR A 25 -12.90 4.04 -9.98
CA THR A 25 -11.96 4.69 -10.89
C THR A 25 -10.52 4.65 -10.37
N PRO A 26 -9.50 4.78 -11.26
CA PRO A 26 -8.11 4.94 -10.84
C PRO A 26 -7.87 6.11 -9.89
N GLN A 27 -8.66 7.18 -10.01
CA GLN A 27 -8.59 8.36 -9.16
C GLN A 27 -9.08 8.07 -7.74
N GLN A 28 -10.17 7.31 -7.58
CA GLN A 28 -10.66 6.86 -6.27
C GLN A 28 -9.64 5.92 -5.61
N LEU A 29 -9.04 5.00 -6.36
CA LEU A 29 -7.94 4.15 -5.88
C LEU A 29 -6.77 4.97 -5.37
N ALA A 30 -6.30 5.92 -6.16
CA ALA A 30 -5.18 6.78 -5.77
C ALA A 30 -5.51 7.63 -4.53
N ALA A 31 -6.76 8.12 -4.41
CA ALA A 31 -7.21 8.88 -3.25
C ALA A 31 -7.23 8.02 -1.98
N ALA A 32 -7.83 6.83 -2.04
CA ALA A 32 -7.94 5.91 -0.90
C ALA A 32 -6.57 5.43 -0.39
N ILE A 33 -5.63 5.16 -1.29
CA ILE A 33 -4.25 4.81 -0.91
C ILE A 33 -3.60 5.96 -0.14
N ARG A 34 -3.73 7.21 -0.64
CA ARG A 34 -3.14 8.38 0.03
C ARG A 34 -3.78 8.64 1.39
N GLU A 35 -5.09 8.51 1.47
CA GLU A 35 -5.84 8.66 2.73
C GLU A 35 -5.40 7.61 3.75
N ARG A 36 -5.31 6.34 3.34
CA ARG A 36 -4.83 5.26 4.22
C ARG A 36 -3.44 5.54 4.74
N VAL A 37 -2.50 5.92 3.86
CA VAL A 37 -1.12 6.23 4.26
C VAL A 37 -1.08 7.42 5.20
N GLY A 38 -1.78 8.52 4.87
CA GLY A 38 -1.84 9.72 5.70
C GLY A 38 -2.38 9.43 7.10
N SER A 39 -3.52 8.75 7.17
CA SER A 39 -4.11 8.32 8.44
C SER A 39 -3.16 7.45 9.25
N CYS A 40 -2.46 6.49 8.63
CA CYS A 40 -1.53 5.65 9.38
C CYS A 40 -0.30 6.40 9.90
N VAL A 41 0.17 7.41 9.16
CA VAL A 41 1.27 8.28 9.60
C VAL A 41 0.81 9.12 10.78
N ASP A 42 -0.38 9.73 10.69
CA ASP A 42 -0.93 10.58 11.76
C ASP A 42 -1.16 9.80 13.07
N HIS A 43 -1.57 8.53 12.96
CA HIS A 43 -1.77 7.64 14.11
C HIS A 43 -0.50 6.86 14.52
N GLY A 44 0.62 7.02 13.81
CA GLY A 44 1.89 6.37 14.12
C GLY A 44 1.89 4.84 13.97
N ASN A 45 0.98 4.28 13.17
CA ASN A 45 0.79 2.82 13.03
C ASN A 45 1.06 2.30 11.61
N LEU A 46 1.72 3.10 10.75
CA LEU A 46 2.02 2.70 9.37
C LEU A 46 2.80 1.39 9.29
N LEU A 47 3.77 1.16 10.17
CA LEU A 47 4.54 -0.08 10.19
C LEU A 47 3.69 -1.29 10.55
N ASP A 48 2.76 -1.14 11.48
CA ASP A 48 1.82 -2.20 11.84
C ASP A 48 0.83 -2.49 10.69
N ALA A 49 0.41 -1.43 9.98
CA ALA A 49 -0.51 -1.54 8.85
C ALA A 49 0.09 -2.24 7.62
N VAL A 50 1.40 -2.06 7.37
CA VAL A 50 2.10 -2.74 6.25
C VAL A 50 2.69 -4.09 6.64
N GLY A 51 2.96 -4.30 7.92
CA GLY A 51 3.56 -5.53 8.43
C GLY A 51 4.98 -5.78 7.91
N ALA A 52 5.35 -7.07 7.85
CA ALA A 52 6.62 -7.50 7.27
C ALA A 52 6.57 -7.41 5.73
N PRO A 53 7.71 -7.19 5.06
CA PRO A 53 7.75 -7.25 3.61
C PRO A 53 7.37 -8.65 3.14
N TYR A 54 6.53 -8.73 2.12
CA TYR A 54 6.12 -10.02 1.55
C TYR A 54 7.13 -10.56 0.55
N ASP A 55 8.02 -9.70 0.04
CA ASP A 55 9.10 -10.10 -0.86
C ASP A 55 10.38 -9.30 -0.62
N THR A 56 11.54 -9.90 -0.88
CA THR A 56 12.85 -9.29 -0.67
C THR A 56 13.87 -9.80 -1.68
N PHE A 57 14.51 -8.88 -2.40
CA PHE A 57 15.52 -9.19 -3.41
C PHE A 57 16.81 -8.44 -3.15
N GLU A 58 17.95 -9.12 -3.29
CA GLU A 58 19.24 -8.44 -3.37
C GLU A 58 19.33 -7.68 -4.71
N LYS A 59 19.53 -6.37 -4.61
CA LYS A 59 19.73 -5.49 -5.75
C LYS A 59 21.13 -5.75 -6.29
N LYS A 60 21.22 -6.57 -7.33
CA LYS A 60 22.46 -6.74 -8.09
C LYS A 60 22.84 -5.40 -8.69
N GLU A 61 24.08 -4.97 -8.47
CA GLU A 61 24.66 -3.84 -9.21
C GLU A 61 24.60 -4.20 -10.71
N VAL A 62 24.05 -3.29 -11.52
CA VAL A 62 23.97 -3.42 -12.99
C VAL A 62 25.22 -2.81 -13.60
#